data_AF-A0A357G2V4-F1
#
_entry.id   AF-A0A357G2V4-F1
#
_cell.length_a   1.000
_cell.length_b   1.000
_cell.length_c   1.000
_cell.angle_alpha   90.00
_cell.angle_beta   90.00
_cell.angle_gamma   90.00
#
_symmetry.space_group_name_H-M   'P 1'
#
loop_
_entity.id
_entity.type
_entity.pdbx_description
1 polymer ?
#
loop_
_entity_poly.entity_id
_entity_poly.type
_entity_poly.pdbx_seq_one_letter_code
_entity_poly.pdbx_strand_id
1 'polypeptide(L)' 'GIPVGPGRGSGAGSVVSWAMKITDLNPLQFGLLFERMLNPERVSMPDFDI' A
#
# COMPACT_ATOMS: atom_id res chain seq x y z
N GLY A 1 -8.92 21.75 1.01
CA GLY A 1 -8.74 20.29 0.89
C GLY A 1 -8.64 19.73 2.30
N ILE A 2 -9.21 18.54 2.52
CA ILE A 2 -9.04 17.81 3.79
C ILE A 2 -7.73 17.01 3.65
N PRO A 3 -6.72 17.22 4.50
CA PRO A 3 -5.45 16.50 4.41
C PRO A 3 -5.66 15.03 4.79
N VAL A 4 -5.07 14.14 4.00
CA VAL A 4 -5.03 12.68 4.25
C VAL A 4 -3.58 12.34 4.62
N GLY A 5 -3.40 11.40 5.56
CA GLY A 5 -2.07 10.91 5.91
C GLY A 5 -1.46 10.06 4.79
N PRO A 6 -0.15 9.75 4.86
CA PRO A 6 0.58 9.05 3.78
C PRO A 6 0.16 7.58 3.52
N GLY A 7 -0.92 7.10 4.17
CA GLY A 7 -1.35 5.71 4.25
C GLY A 7 -0.83 5.00 5.50
N ARG A 8 -1.59 4.03 6.03
CA ARG A 8 -1.22 3.18 7.16
C ARG A 8 -1.25 1.70 6.78
N GLY A 9 -0.63 0.85 7.59
CA GLY A 9 -0.65 -0.60 7.39
C GLY A 9 0.14 -1.07 6.17
N SER A 10 -0.25 -2.21 5.61
CA SER A 10 0.45 -2.87 4.50
C SER A 10 0.24 -2.19 3.14
N GLY A 11 -0.73 -1.27 3.03
CA GLY A 11 -1.08 -0.58 1.78
C GLY A 11 0.05 0.21 1.13
N ALA A 12 1.03 0.67 1.92
CA ALA A 12 2.21 1.39 1.42
C ALA A 12 3.18 0.51 0.61
N GLY A 13 3.08 -0.82 0.69
CA GLY A 13 3.90 -1.76 -0.10
C GLY A 13 3.45 -1.92 -1.54
N SER A 14 2.33 -1.34 -1.94
CA SER A 14 1.76 -1.49 -3.27
C SER A 14 2.16 -0.35 -4.21
N VAL A 15 2.87 -0.71 -5.29
CA VAL A 15 3.21 0.22 -6.38
C VAL A 15 1.94 0.77 -7.03
N VAL A 16 0.90 -0.05 -7.15
CA VAL A 16 -0.40 0.35 -7.70
C VAL A 16 -1.05 1.42 -6.82
N SER A 17 -0.98 1.26 -5.50
CA SER A 17 -1.55 2.22 -4.55
C SER A 17 -0.82 3.56 -4.58
N TRP A 18 0.50 3.55 -4.71
CA TRP A 18 1.30 4.77 -4.91
C TRP A 18 0.99 5.45 -6.25
N ALA A 19 0.94 4.69 -7.35
CA ALA A 19 0.64 5.22 -8.68
C ALA A 19 -0.76 5.87 -8.78
N MET A 20 -1.73 5.31 -8.04
CA MET A 20 -3.09 5.84 -7.94
C MET A 20 -3.25 6.99 -6.93
N LYS A 21 -2.15 7.44 -6.29
CA LYS A 21 -2.13 8.47 -5.23
C LYS A 21 -3.00 8.11 -4.02
N ILE A 22 -3.12 6.82 -3.72
CA ILE A 22 -3.77 6.31 -2.51
C ILE A 22 -2.79 6.35 -1.34
N THR A 23 -1.50 6.09 -1.61
CA THR A 23 -0.40 6.27 -0.65
C THR A 23 0.60 7.29 -1.19
N ASP A 24 1.25 8.01 -0.29
CA ASP A 24 2.20 9.08 -0.66
C ASP A 24 3.66 8.61 -0.71
N LEU A 25 3.91 7.33 -0.41
CA LEU A 25 5.26 6.77 -0.29
C LEU A 25 5.57 5.81 -1.44
N ASN A 26 6.72 6.00 -2.11
CA ASN A 26 7.19 5.15 -3.19
C ASN A 26 7.76 3.81 -2.64
N PRO A 27 7.08 2.67 -2.79
CA PRO A 27 7.53 1.41 -2.20
C PRO A 27 8.87 0.91 -2.74
N LEU A 28 9.22 1.22 -4.00
CA LEU A 28 10.48 0.78 -4.61
C LEU A 28 11.70 1.47 -3.99
N GLN A 29 11.55 2.74 -3.61
CA GLN A 29 12.62 3.51 -2.97
C GLN A 29 12.93 2.99 -1.57
N PHE A 30 11.91 2.48 -0.86
CA PHE A 30 12.02 2.03 0.53
C PHE A 30 12.07 0.50 0.67
N GLY A 31 12.10 -0.25 -0.43
CA GLY A 31 12.12 -1.71 -0.42
C GLY A 31 10.89 -2.33 0.24
N LEU A 32 9.73 -1.67 0.15
CA LEU A 32 8.49 -2.22 0.70
C LEU A 32 7.95 -3.32 -0.22
N LEU A 33 7.54 -4.42 0.41
CA LEU A 33 7.09 -5.63 -0.29
C LEU A 33 5.57 -5.63 -0.47
N PHE A 34 5.13 -5.87 -1.70
CA PHE A 34 3.70 -6.00 -2.04
C PHE A 34 3.06 -7.23 -1.37
N GLU A 35 3.81 -8.32 -1.23
CA GLU A 35 3.35 -9.60 -0.69
C GLU A 35 2.97 -9.51 0.79
N ARG A 36 3.47 -8.48 1.51
CA ARG A 36 3.01 -8.16 2.87
C ARG A 36 1.59 -7.60 2.89
N MET A 37 1.13 -7.02 1.78
CA MET A 37 -0.23 -6.53 1.60
C MET A 37 -1.14 -7.63 1.06
N LEU A 38 -0.71 -8.35 0.03
CA LEU A 38 -1.47 -9.41 -0.60
C LEU A 38 -0.57 -10.60 -0.92
N ASN A 39 -0.71 -11.67 -0.14
CA ASN A 39 0.04 -12.90 -0.36
C ASN A 39 -0.56 -13.67 -1.56
N PRO A 40 0.22 -13.96 -2.64
CA PRO A 40 -0.28 -14.71 -3.79
C PRO A 40 -0.71 -16.15 -3.47
N GLU A 41 -0.17 -16.75 -2.41
CA GLU A 41 -0.51 -18.11 -1.98
C GLU A 41 -1.79 -18.17 -1.13
N ARG A 42 -2.31 -17.00 -0.69
CA ARG A 42 -3.50 -16.90 0.15
C ARG A 42 -4.50 -15.92 -0.46
N VAL A 43 -5.49 -16.46 -1.17
CA VAL A 43 -6.62 -15.68 -1.68
C VAL A 43 -7.51 -15.26 -0.52
N SER A 44 -7.30 -14.03 -0.05
CA SER A 44 -8.12 -13.37 0.95
C SER A 44 -8.24 -11.90 0.59
N MET A 45 -9.40 -11.30 0.88
CA MET A 45 -9.56 -9.84 0.76
C MET A 45 -8.51 -9.16 1.65
N PRO A 46 -7.65 -8.27 1.10
CA PRO A 46 -6.70 -7.54 1.92
C PRO A 46 -7.42 -6.44 2.69
N ASP A 47 -7.02 -6.22 3.94
CA ASP A 47 -7.43 -5.04 4.69
C ASP A 47 -6.55 -3.86 4.24
N PHE A 48 -7.19 -2.76 3.85
CA PHE A 48 -6.52 -1.57 3.32
C PHE A 48 -6.98 -0.33 4.12
N ASP A 49 -6.11 0.14 5.02
CA ASP A 49 -6.37 1.30 5.87
C ASP A 49 -5.67 2.56 5.32
N ILE A 50 -6.37 3.70 5.27
CA ILE A 50 -5.86 5.00 4.79
C ILE A 50 -5.64 5.95 5.98
#